data_AF-A0A3D0MVY6-F1
#
_entry.id   AF-A0A3D0MVY6-F1
#
_cell.length_a   1.000
_cell.length_b   1.000
_cell.length_c   1.000
_cell.angle_alpha   90.00
_cell.angle_beta   90.00
_cell.angle_gamma   90.00
#
_symmetry.space_group_name_H-M   'P 1'
#
loop_
_entity.id
_entity.type
_entity.pdbx_description
1 polymer ?
#
loop_
_entity_poly.entity_id
_entity_poly.type
_entity_poly.pdbx_seq_one_letter_code
_entity_poly.pdbx_strand_id
1 'polypeptide(L)'
;MKEKLSLDEIKRRFEKVKLIVSDIDGTIINNQGEVGAETKAIIKDLKTRNINLTLATQRIHSSVVPIAEELNISAPLVTLNGSYIADISGKVISKSLINPKKVELALSLAEKYFCKIALCTNDMIVYTEENSVLKDFMGRIGTNYELINSYKNYADNTIEIIMMGNDKATIKKIQSKLNFPFKLSVSAKYFRSQSHRGVYNLEARKSKISKKTGVEEVTKVLKLKKDEVAVFGDWYNDKELFRFGGINIALQNAVGDLKADADYITEFSNDEDGLGRFLKLIYG
;
A
#
# COMPACT_ATOMS: atom_id res chain seq x y z
N MET A 1 -15.03 5.90 -19.72
CA MET A 1 -14.53 4.62 -19.17
C MET A 1 -13.51 4.07 -20.16
N LYS A 2 -12.41 3.49 -19.69
CA LYS A 2 -11.44 2.83 -20.57
C LYS A 2 -12.06 1.55 -21.14
N GLU A 3 -11.97 1.36 -22.45
CA GLU A 3 -12.39 0.15 -23.13
C GLU A 3 -11.62 -1.06 -22.59
N LYS A 4 -12.33 -2.16 -22.31
CA LYS A 4 -11.74 -3.38 -21.78
C LYS A 4 -11.17 -4.20 -22.92
N LEU A 5 -10.01 -4.78 -22.69
CA LEU A 5 -9.35 -5.65 -23.65
C LEU A 5 -10.02 -7.02 -23.61
N SER A 6 -10.09 -7.69 -24.76
CA SER A 6 -10.49 -9.10 -24.81
C SER A 6 -9.46 -9.97 -24.07
N LEU A 7 -9.87 -11.17 -23.67
CA LEU A 7 -8.96 -12.12 -23.05
C LEU A 7 -7.76 -12.45 -23.95
N ASP A 8 -7.96 -12.57 -25.26
CA ASP A 8 -6.88 -12.85 -26.21
C ASP A 8 -5.86 -11.69 -26.29
N GLU A 9 -6.34 -10.45 -26.30
CA GLU A 9 -5.48 -9.27 -26.27
C GLU A 9 -4.69 -9.20 -24.96
N ILE A 10 -5.31 -9.56 -23.84
CA ILE A 10 -4.65 -9.65 -22.54
C ILE A 10 -3.57 -10.73 -22.56
N LYS A 11 -3.88 -11.95 -23.03
CA LYS A 11 -2.89 -13.04 -23.15
C LYS A 11 -1.67 -12.59 -23.95
N ARG A 12 -1.88 -11.97 -25.11
CA ARG A 12 -0.80 -11.44 -25.95
C ARG A 12 0.07 -10.40 -25.22
N ARG A 13 -0.53 -9.52 -24.41
CA ARG A 13 0.24 -8.54 -23.64
C ARG A 13 1.01 -9.19 -22.48
N PHE A 14 0.44 -10.22 -21.87
CA PHE A 14 1.07 -10.97 -20.78
C PHE A 14 2.30 -11.77 -21.22
N GLU A 15 2.46 -12.09 -22.51
CA GLU A 15 3.70 -12.71 -23.04
C GLU A 15 4.97 -11.89 -22.74
N LYS A 16 4.85 -10.58 -22.59
CA LYS A 16 5.98 -9.67 -22.28
C LYS A 16 6.20 -9.46 -20.79
N VAL A 17 5.27 -9.88 -19.94
CA VAL A 17 5.29 -9.57 -18.52
C VAL A 17 6.44 -10.28 -17.83
N LYS A 18 7.22 -9.52 -17.08
CA LYS A 18 8.34 -10.00 -16.25
C LYS A 18 8.18 -9.63 -14.78
N LEU A 19 7.23 -8.74 -14.47
CA LEU A 19 6.88 -8.36 -13.10
C LEU A 19 5.37 -8.24 -12.95
N ILE A 20 4.85 -8.94 -11.97
CA ILE A 20 3.50 -8.74 -11.45
C ILE A 20 3.63 -7.89 -10.18
N VAL A 21 2.85 -6.82 -10.10
CA VAL A 21 2.71 -5.97 -8.91
C VAL A 21 1.31 -6.17 -8.37
N SER A 22 1.17 -6.52 -7.11
CA SER A 22 -0.14 -6.68 -6.48
C SER A 22 -0.29 -5.80 -5.25
N ASP A 23 -1.47 -5.20 -5.05
CA ASP A 23 -1.87 -4.86 -3.68
C ASP A 23 -2.05 -6.14 -2.84
N ILE A 24 -2.10 -5.96 -1.52
CA ILE A 24 -2.31 -7.04 -0.58
C ILE A 24 -3.80 -7.16 -0.24
N ASP A 25 -4.27 -6.27 0.62
CA ASP A 25 -5.63 -6.29 1.19
C ASP A 25 -6.68 -6.16 0.08
N GLY A 26 -7.61 -7.10 -0.02
CA GLY A 26 -8.65 -7.06 -1.06
C GLY A 26 -8.19 -7.51 -2.45
N THR A 27 -6.92 -7.89 -2.62
CA THR A 27 -6.35 -8.30 -3.92
C THR A 27 -5.69 -9.68 -3.88
N ILE A 28 -4.50 -9.83 -3.27
CA ILE A 28 -3.78 -11.12 -3.23
C ILE A 28 -4.17 -12.00 -2.04
N ILE A 29 -4.69 -11.38 -0.98
CA ILE A 29 -5.21 -12.08 0.19
C ILE A 29 -6.75 -11.98 0.23
N ASN A 30 -7.37 -13.03 0.74
CA ASN A 30 -8.80 -13.05 1.04
C ASN A 30 -9.11 -12.20 2.30
N ASN A 31 -10.39 -12.08 2.62
CA ASN A 31 -10.87 -11.34 3.79
C ASN A 31 -10.48 -11.99 5.14
N GLN A 32 -10.00 -13.24 5.13
CA GLN A 32 -9.44 -13.94 6.29
C GLN A 32 -7.94 -13.66 6.46
N GLY A 33 -7.32 -12.94 5.53
CA GLY A 33 -5.91 -12.59 5.59
C GLY A 33 -4.98 -13.65 4.98
N GLU A 34 -5.52 -14.60 4.23
CA GLU A 34 -4.79 -15.75 3.69
C GLU A 34 -4.59 -15.62 2.18
N VAL A 35 -3.46 -16.14 1.70
CA VAL A 35 -3.21 -16.30 0.26
C VAL A 35 -3.85 -17.61 -0.22
N GLY A 36 -4.62 -17.54 -1.31
CA GLY A 36 -5.29 -18.70 -1.89
C GLY A 36 -4.34 -19.73 -2.52
N ALA A 37 -4.83 -20.97 -2.64
CA ALA A 37 -4.04 -22.11 -3.10
C ALA A 37 -3.62 -22.02 -4.58
N GLU A 38 -4.49 -21.49 -5.46
CA GLU A 38 -4.18 -21.28 -6.87
C GLU A 38 -3.13 -20.17 -7.01
N THR A 39 -3.25 -19.08 -6.23
CA THR A 39 -2.24 -18.02 -6.19
C THR A 39 -0.87 -18.56 -5.79
N LYS A 40 -0.80 -19.38 -4.72
CA LYS A 40 0.45 -20.03 -4.30
C LYS A 40 1.03 -20.93 -5.39
N ALA A 41 0.19 -21.76 -6.02
CA ALA A 41 0.62 -22.69 -7.04
C ALA A 41 1.17 -21.97 -8.28
N ILE A 42 0.44 -20.98 -8.80
CA ILE A 42 0.83 -20.28 -10.02
C ILE A 42 2.06 -19.38 -9.81
N ILE A 43 2.20 -18.71 -8.66
CA ILE A 43 3.39 -17.89 -8.37
C ILE A 43 4.67 -18.73 -8.37
N LYS A 44 4.59 -19.96 -7.83
CA LYS A 44 5.71 -20.90 -7.86
C LYS A 44 6.10 -21.26 -9.31
N ASP A 45 5.13 -21.49 -10.19
CA ASP A 45 5.38 -21.76 -11.60
C ASP A 45 5.98 -20.54 -12.33
N LEU A 46 5.43 -19.36 -12.11
CA LEU A 46 5.88 -18.10 -12.73
C LEU A 46 7.36 -17.79 -12.47
N LYS A 47 7.86 -18.17 -11.30
CA LYS A 47 9.28 -18.03 -10.96
C LYS A 47 10.18 -18.84 -11.91
N THR A 48 9.74 -20.02 -12.34
CA THR A 48 10.48 -20.85 -13.32
C THR A 48 10.50 -20.21 -14.71
N ARG A 49 9.53 -19.33 -14.99
CA ARG A 49 9.40 -18.56 -16.24
C ARG A 49 10.09 -17.19 -16.18
N ASN A 50 10.87 -16.92 -15.12
CA ASN A 50 11.52 -15.63 -14.87
C ASN A 50 10.53 -14.45 -14.76
N ILE A 51 9.31 -14.73 -14.29
CA ILE A 51 8.29 -13.72 -13.99
C ILE A 51 8.30 -13.51 -12.48
N ASN A 52 8.66 -12.30 -12.06
CA ASN A 52 8.73 -11.95 -10.65
C ASN A 52 7.39 -11.42 -10.14
N LEU A 53 7.17 -11.54 -8.84
CA LEU A 53 6.08 -10.88 -8.12
C LEU A 53 6.68 -9.84 -7.16
N THR A 54 6.03 -8.69 -7.01
CA THR A 54 6.24 -7.77 -5.89
C THR A 54 4.90 -7.31 -5.32
N LEU A 55 4.93 -6.86 -4.06
CA LEU A 55 3.77 -6.35 -3.34
C LEU A 55 3.87 -4.83 -3.20
N ALA A 56 2.77 -4.13 -3.42
CA ALA A 56 2.66 -2.69 -3.28
C ALA A 56 1.48 -2.29 -2.38
N THR A 57 1.77 -1.94 -1.13
CA THR A 57 0.77 -1.86 -0.06
C THR A 57 0.96 -0.65 0.86
N GLN A 58 -0.10 -0.34 1.62
CA GLN A 58 -0.05 0.62 2.73
C GLN A 58 0.49 0.04 4.04
N ARG A 59 0.59 -1.30 4.13
CA ARG A 59 1.12 -1.99 5.31
C ARG A 59 2.58 -1.61 5.61
N ILE A 60 2.98 -1.76 6.88
CA ILE A 60 4.40 -1.63 7.28
C ILE A 60 5.20 -2.82 6.77
N HIS A 61 6.52 -2.66 6.61
CA HIS A 61 7.35 -3.68 5.97
C HIS A 61 7.33 -5.02 6.72
N SER A 62 7.52 -4.99 8.03
CA SER A 62 7.52 -6.19 8.87
C SER A 62 6.26 -7.05 8.73
N SER A 63 5.09 -6.44 8.55
CA SER A 63 3.82 -7.15 8.36
C SER A 63 3.64 -7.79 6.98
N VAL A 64 4.49 -7.42 6.01
CA VAL A 64 4.45 -7.93 4.63
C VAL A 64 5.44 -9.07 4.43
N VAL A 65 6.54 -9.07 5.18
CA VAL A 65 7.61 -10.08 5.08
C VAL A 65 7.07 -11.51 5.15
N PRO A 66 6.20 -11.91 6.10
CA PRO A 66 5.69 -13.28 6.16
C PRO A 66 4.94 -13.72 4.88
N ILE A 67 4.15 -12.81 4.29
CA ILE A 67 3.42 -13.07 3.04
C ILE A 67 4.41 -13.20 1.87
N ALA A 68 5.43 -12.33 1.83
CA ALA A 68 6.45 -12.35 0.80
C ALA A 68 7.33 -13.61 0.87
N GLU A 69 7.64 -14.09 2.08
CA GLU A 69 8.36 -15.34 2.32
C GLU A 69 7.53 -16.56 1.88
N GLU A 70 6.25 -16.61 2.28
CA GLU A 70 5.32 -17.67 1.85
C GLU A 70 5.25 -17.78 0.31
N LEU A 71 5.25 -16.63 -0.36
CA LEU A 71 5.21 -16.53 -1.83
C LEU A 71 6.58 -16.59 -2.50
N ASN A 72 7.67 -16.76 -1.74
CA ASN A 72 9.05 -16.81 -2.24
C ASN A 72 9.44 -15.60 -3.13
N ILE A 73 8.96 -14.42 -2.76
CA ILE A 73 9.20 -13.15 -3.47
C ILE A 73 10.65 -12.72 -3.29
N SER A 74 11.36 -12.55 -4.41
CA SER A 74 12.72 -12.01 -4.45
C SER A 74 12.79 -10.55 -4.89
N ALA A 75 11.72 -10.02 -5.49
CA ALA A 75 11.69 -8.61 -5.88
C ALA A 75 11.53 -7.71 -4.64
N PRO A 76 12.04 -6.47 -4.68
CA PRO A 76 11.87 -5.53 -3.58
C PRO A 76 10.39 -5.20 -3.36
N LEU A 77 10.00 -5.11 -2.09
CA LEU A 77 8.63 -4.82 -1.66
C LEU A 77 8.40 -3.31 -1.57
N VAL A 78 7.23 -2.84 -2.01
CA VAL A 78 6.81 -1.45 -1.94
C VAL A 78 5.82 -1.28 -0.79
N THR A 79 6.28 -0.79 0.36
CA THR A 79 5.47 -0.70 1.58
C THR A 79 5.26 0.75 2.02
N LEU A 80 4.32 0.98 2.95
CA LEU A 80 3.94 2.33 3.40
C LEU A 80 3.61 3.28 2.23
N ASN A 81 2.85 2.77 1.24
CA ASN A 81 2.50 3.48 0.01
C ASN A 81 3.73 4.01 -0.75
N GLY A 82 4.79 3.20 -0.82
CA GLY A 82 6.04 3.53 -1.51
C GLY A 82 7.02 4.39 -0.70
N SER A 83 6.73 4.65 0.57
CA SER A 83 7.64 5.38 1.46
C SER A 83 8.80 4.51 1.94
N TYR A 84 8.68 3.20 1.84
CA TYR A 84 9.75 2.26 2.14
C TYR A 84 9.82 1.17 1.07
N ILE A 85 11.01 0.96 0.52
CA ILE A 85 11.29 -0.04 -0.50
C ILE A 85 12.52 -0.83 -0.05
N ALA A 86 12.33 -2.11 0.21
CA ALA A 86 13.38 -3.02 0.65
C ALA A 86 13.06 -4.45 0.19
N ASP A 87 14.08 -5.29 0.10
CA ASP A 87 13.86 -6.74 -0.04
C ASP A 87 13.44 -7.38 1.29
N ILE A 88 13.10 -8.67 1.25
CA ILE A 88 12.67 -9.43 2.43
C ILE A 88 13.72 -9.53 3.54
N SER A 89 15.01 -9.34 3.22
CA SER A 89 16.11 -9.34 4.20
C SER A 89 16.23 -8.00 4.94
N GLY A 90 15.47 -6.99 4.52
CA GLY A 90 15.56 -5.63 5.03
C GLY A 90 16.61 -4.78 4.33
N LYS A 91 17.22 -5.24 3.23
CA LYS A 91 18.14 -4.42 2.44
C LYS A 91 17.37 -3.29 1.77
N VAL A 92 17.60 -2.07 2.27
CA VAL A 92 16.90 -0.87 1.82
C VAL A 92 17.36 -0.45 0.43
N ILE A 93 16.38 -0.22 -0.44
CA ILE A 93 16.56 0.44 -1.75
C ILE A 93 16.20 1.92 -1.65
N SER A 94 15.09 2.22 -0.97
CA SER A 94 14.65 3.60 -0.76
C SER A 94 13.88 3.70 0.56
N LYS A 95 14.13 4.78 1.29
CA LYS A 95 13.44 5.12 2.54
C LYS A 95 13.15 6.61 2.58
N SER A 96 11.87 6.94 2.70
CA SER A 96 11.38 8.32 2.73
C SER A 96 10.91 8.70 4.12
N LEU A 97 11.75 9.44 4.83
CA LEU A 97 11.44 9.98 6.15
C LEU A 97 10.68 11.30 6.06
N ILE A 98 9.80 11.54 7.03
CA ILE A 98 9.20 12.84 7.28
C ILE A 98 10.24 13.72 7.99
N ASN A 99 10.30 15.00 7.62
CA ASN A 99 11.17 15.94 8.33
C ASN A 99 10.80 15.98 9.83
N PRO A 100 11.75 15.83 10.77
CA PRO A 100 11.45 15.79 12.21
C PRO A 100 10.63 16.98 12.71
N LYS A 101 10.88 18.19 12.20
CA LYS A 101 10.10 19.40 12.54
C LYS A 101 8.62 19.29 12.14
N LYS A 102 8.32 18.54 11.08
CA LYS A 102 6.94 18.25 10.66
C LYS A 102 6.29 17.18 11.54
N VAL A 103 7.08 16.23 12.06
CA VAL A 103 6.60 15.26 13.07
C VAL A 103 6.26 15.98 14.37
N GLU A 104 7.17 16.82 14.87
CA GLU A 104 6.95 17.65 16.07
C GLU A 104 5.73 18.58 15.91
N LEU A 105 5.57 19.18 14.72
CA LEU A 105 4.36 19.95 14.40
C LEU A 105 3.11 19.07 14.48
N ALA A 106 3.14 17.85 13.96
CA ALA A 106 1.98 16.95 14.04
C ALA A 106 1.64 16.57 15.48
N LEU A 107 2.66 16.26 16.29
CA LEU A 107 2.50 15.96 17.73
C LEU A 107 1.88 17.13 18.49
N SER A 108 2.41 18.35 18.32
CA SER A 108 1.86 19.54 18.97
C SER A 108 0.43 19.88 18.50
N LEU A 109 0.10 19.59 17.24
CA LEU A 109 -1.26 19.76 16.72
C LEU A 109 -2.21 18.70 17.26
N ALA A 110 -1.74 17.45 17.42
CA ALA A 110 -2.51 16.37 18.01
C ALA A 110 -2.92 16.72 19.43
N GLU A 111 -1.95 17.15 20.25
CA GLU A 111 -2.17 17.60 21.62
C GLU A 111 -3.12 18.81 21.69
N LYS A 112 -2.82 19.88 20.92
CA LYS A 112 -3.63 21.11 20.91
C LYS A 112 -5.10 20.88 20.57
N TYR A 113 -5.39 19.89 19.72
CA TYR A 113 -6.74 19.62 19.24
C TYR A 113 -7.31 18.29 19.75
N PHE A 114 -6.68 17.68 20.77
CA PHE A 114 -7.11 16.42 21.36
C PHE A 114 -7.34 15.29 20.33
N CYS A 115 -6.56 15.28 19.26
CA CYS A 115 -6.58 14.22 18.26
C CYS A 115 -5.63 13.10 18.66
N LYS A 116 -5.98 11.86 18.35
CA LYS A 116 -5.07 10.73 18.55
C LYS A 116 -4.01 10.73 17.46
N ILE A 117 -2.78 10.33 17.82
CA ILE A 117 -1.65 10.25 16.90
C ILE A 117 -0.84 8.97 17.15
N ALA A 118 -0.31 8.40 16.07
CA ALA A 118 0.70 7.34 16.08
C ALA A 118 1.75 7.64 15.00
N LEU A 119 2.97 7.14 15.21
CA LEU A 119 4.08 7.27 14.27
C LEU A 119 4.43 5.88 13.71
N CYS A 120 4.54 5.78 12.39
CA CYS A 120 4.96 4.55 11.72
C CYS A 120 6.43 4.62 11.37
N THR A 121 7.18 3.59 11.78
CA THR A 121 8.51 3.29 11.25
C THR A 121 8.39 2.19 10.19
N ASN A 122 9.51 1.63 9.70
CA ASN A 122 9.44 0.48 8.79
C ASN A 122 8.94 -0.81 9.46
N ASP A 123 9.13 -0.95 10.78
CA ASP A 123 8.92 -2.23 11.49
C ASP A 123 7.74 -2.23 12.45
N MET A 124 7.27 -1.04 12.86
CA MET A 124 6.27 -0.90 13.92
C MET A 124 5.47 0.39 13.79
N ILE A 125 4.32 0.40 14.45
CA ILE A 125 3.52 1.59 14.71
C ILE A 125 3.59 1.88 16.20
N VAL A 126 4.13 3.04 16.55
CA VAL A 126 4.33 3.44 17.94
C VAL A 126 3.27 4.44 18.39
N TYR A 127 2.80 4.26 19.62
CA TYR A 127 1.76 5.09 20.22
C TYR A 127 1.95 5.17 21.74
N THR A 128 1.44 6.23 22.38
CA THR A 128 1.42 6.35 23.85
C THR A 128 0.11 5.82 24.44
N GLU A 129 0.04 5.66 25.76
CA GLU A 129 -1.15 5.16 26.47
C GLU A 129 -2.43 5.94 26.11
N GLU A 130 -2.31 7.27 26.04
CA GLU A 130 -3.40 8.16 25.65
C GLU A 130 -3.91 7.93 24.21
N ASN A 131 -3.10 7.28 23.37
CA ASN A 131 -3.36 7.01 21.97
C ASN A 131 -3.69 5.54 21.68
N SER A 132 -3.83 4.69 22.70
CA SER A 132 -4.06 3.24 22.59
C SER A 132 -5.23 2.86 21.68
N VAL A 133 -6.31 3.65 21.69
CA VAL A 133 -7.49 3.46 20.84
C VAL A 133 -7.17 3.40 19.35
N LEU A 134 -6.06 4.01 18.88
CA LEU A 134 -5.66 3.93 17.47
C LEU A 134 -5.39 2.50 17.02
N LYS A 135 -4.79 1.68 17.88
CA LYS A 135 -4.46 0.29 17.56
C LYS A 135 -5.70 -0.49 17.14
N ASP A 136 -6.79 -0.34 17.88
CA ASP A 136 -8.04 -1.06 17.65
C ASP A 136 -8.78 -0.52 16.42
N PHE A 137 -8.71 0.79 16.19
CA PHE A 137 -9.45 1.43 15.10
C PHE A 137 -8.76 1.30 13.74
N MET A 138 -7.44 1.10 13.72
CA MET A 138 -6.66 1.02 12.49
C MET A 138 -6.83 -0.31 11.75
N GLY A 139 -7.12 -1.40 12.46
CA GLY A 139 -7.40 -2.71 11.85
C GLY A 139 -6.29 -3.25 10.93
N ARG A 140 -5.03 -2.81 11.10
CA ARG A 140 -3.90 -3.30 10.28
C ARG A 140 -3.41 -4.65 10.81
N ILE A 141 -3.96 -5.73 10.27
CA ILE A 141 -3.64 -7.12 10.64
C ILE A 141 -2.13 -7.38 10.43
N GLY A 142 -1.52 -8.15 11.35
CA GLY A 142 -0.10 -8.54 11.29
C GLY A 142 0.89 -7.40 11.55
N THR A 143 0.41 -6.22 11.93
CA THR A 143 1.26 -5.07 12.27
C THR A 143 1.76 -5.16 13.70
N ASN A 144 3.06 -4.91 13.88
CA ASN A 144 3.64 -4.72 15.21
C ASN A 144 3.28 -3.34 15.76
N TYR A 145 2.69 -3.33 16.95
CA TYR A 145 2.27 -2.15 17.67
C TYR A 145 3.08 -2.03 18.96
N GLU A 146 3.73 -0.90 19.18
CA GLU A 146 4.56 -0.68 20.37
C GLU A 146 4.00 0.48 21.21
N LEU A 147 3.67 0.17 22.46
CA LEU A 147 3.32 1.16 23.46
C LEU A 147 4.60 1.82 23.98
N ILE A 148 4.69 3.14 23.83
CA ILE A 148 5.86 3.93 24.23
C ILE A 148 5.47 5.00 25.25
N ASN A 149 6.43 5.44 26.07
CA ASN A 149 6.18 6.52 27.04
C ASN A 149 6.25 7.91 26.41
N SER A 150 7.00 8.08 25.31
CA SER A 150 7.21 9.37 24.66
C SER A 150 7.71 9.22 23.22
N TYR A 151 7.24 10.08 22.32
CA TYR A 151 7.66 10.11 20.92
C TYR A 151 9.06 10.73 20.67
N LYS A 152 9.75 11.22 21.72
CA LYS A 152 11.00 11.98 21.61
C LYS A 152 12.06 11.33 20.70
N ASN A 153 12.18 10.01 20.74
CA ASN A 153 13.21 9.26 20.01
C ASN A 153 12.74 8.71 18.65
N TYR A 154 11.51 9.04 18.22
CA TYR A 154 10.91 8.46 17.00
C TYR A 154 10.76 9.47 15.86
N ALA A 155 10.91 10.77 16.13
CA ALA A 155 10.76 11.82 15.11
C ALA A 155 11.71 11.63 13.93
N ASP A 156 12.97 11.24 14.18
CA ASP A 156 13.99 11.05 13.14
C ASP A 156 13.81 9.77 12.31
N ASN A 157 12.97 8.82 12.76
CA ASN A 157 12.73 7.56 12.06
C ASN A 157 11.28 7.40 11.57
N THR A 158 10.50 8.49 11.58
CA THR A 158 9.09 8.47 11.17
C THR A 158 8.96 8.48 9.65
N ILE A 159 8.32 7.46 9.09
CA ILE A 159 8.00 7.33 7.66
C ILE A 159 6.59 7.85 7.35
N GLU A 160 5.66 7.59 8.27
CA GLU A 160 4.26 7.97 8.15
C GLU A 160 3.72 8.41 9.52
N ILE A 161 2.85 9.43 9.50
CA ILE A 161 2.09 9.87 10.67
C ILE A 161 0.63 9.50 10.43
N ILE A 162 0.01 8.91 11.45
CA ILE A 162 -1.42 8.59 11.46
C ILE A 162 -2.07 9.40 12.56
N MET A 163 -3.16 10.08 12.24
CA MET A 163 -3.96 10.82 13.19
C MET A 163 -5.44 10.49 13.05
N MET A 164 -6.16 10.62 14.16
CA MET A 164 -7.58 10.36 14.25
C MET A 164 -8.27 11.41 15.11
N GLY A 165 -9.47 11.81 14.68
CA GLY A 165 -10.33 12.70 15.45
C GLY A 165 -11.81 12.50 15.10
N ASN A 166 -12.69 13.03 15.94
CA ASN A 166 -14.13 12.99 15.78
C ASN A 166 -14.71 14.26 15.12
N ASP A 167 -13.91 15.32 14.97
CA ASP A 167 -14.31 16.54 14.28
C ASP A 167 -13.60 16.70 12.92
N LYS A 168 -14.41 16.71 11.86
CA LYS A 168 -13.96 16.89 10.47
C LYS A 168 -13.23 18.22 10.26
N ALA A 169 -13.72 19.30 10.87
CA ALA A 169 -13.17 20.63 10.65
C ALA A 169 -11.76 20.72 11.26
N THR A 170 -11.58 20.17 12.46
CA THR A 170 -10.29 20.03 13.13
C THR A 170 -9.30 19.22 12.32
N ILE A 171 -9.67 18.03 11.84
CA ILE A 171 -8.76 17.20 11.02
C ILE A 171 -8.35 17.92 9.73
N LYS A 172 -9.28 18.61 9.06
CA LYS A 172 -8.95 19.44 7.89
C LYS A 172 -8.01 20.60 8.23
N LYS A 173 -8.18 21.23 9.40
CA LYS A 173 -7.31 22.30 9.88
C LYS A 173 -5.88 21.78 10.12
N ILE A 174 -5.73 20.62 10.74
CA ILE A 174 -4.44 19.94 10.93
C ILE A 174 -3.82 19.62 9.57
N GLN A 175 -4.59 19.04 8.66
CA GLN A 175 -4.16 18.73 7.29
C GLN A 175 -3.59 19.97 6.59
N SER A 176 -4.29 21.10 6.65
CA SER A 176 -3.84 22.35 6.03
C SER A 176 -2.52 22.83 6.61
N LYS A 177 -2.32 22.72 7.93
CA LYS A 177 -1.08 23.13 8.60
C LYS A 177 0.10 22.22 8.25
N LEU A 178 -0.12 20.91 8.20
CA LEU A 178 0.92 19.96 7.79
C LEU A 178 1.33 20.18 6.33
N ASN A 179 0.36 20.48 5.46
CA ASN A 179 0.58 20.77 4.05
C ASN A 179 1.21 22.15 3.78
N PHE A 180 1.25 23.09 4.72
CA PHE A 180 1.86 24.41 4.47
C PHE A 180 3.40 24.31 4.30
N PRO A 181 4.06 25.08 3.40
CA PRO A 181 3.47 26.08 2.50
C PRO A 181 2.74 25.52 1.28
N PHE A 182 3.16 24.41 0.66
CA PHE A 182 2.48 23.88 -0.55
C PHE A 182 2.72 22.37 -0.77
N LYS A 183 2.55 21.57 0.28
CA LYS A 183 2.96 20.16 0.34
C LYS A 183 4.41 19.98 -0.10
N LEU A 184 5.28 20.93 0.24
CA LEU A 184 6.66 20.90 -0.25
C LEU A 184 7.43 19.73 0.37
N SER A 185 7.22 19.46 1.66
CA SER A 185 7.88 18.39 2.40
C SER A 185 6.98 17.20 2.73
N VAL A 186 5.71 17.46 3.06
CA VAL A 186 4.75 16.46 3.54
C VAL A 186 3.44 16.60 2.78
N SER A 187 2.84 15.47 2.45
CA SER A 187 1.48 15.38 1.92
C SER A 187 0.60 14.67 2.93
N ALA A 188 -0.26 15.44 3.60
CA ALA A 188 -1.33 14.95 4.46
C ALA A 188 -2.63 14.78 3.66
N LYS A 189 -3.20 13.58 3.71
CA LYS A 189 -4.52 13.22 3.15
C LYS A 189 -5.46 12.92 4.31
N TYR A 190 -6.70 13.43 4.24
CA TYR A 190 -7.74 13.09 5.22
C TYR A 190 -8.83 12.24 4.55
N PHE A 191 -9.47 11.37 5.32
CA PHE A 191 -10.60 10.56 4.87
C PHE A 191 -11.50 10.21 6.05
N ARG A 192 -12.75 9.85 5.75
CA ARG A 192 -13.70 9.37 6.76
C ARG A 192 -13.46 7.88 6.99
N SER A 193 -13.48 7.44 8.24
CA SER A 193 -13.44 6.01 8.56
C SER A 193 -14.69 5.31 8.03
N GLN A 194 -14.48 4.15 7.39
CA GLN A 194 -15.58 3.30 6.89
C GLN A 194 -16.13 2.38 7.98
N SER A 195 -15.28 1.98 8.94
CA SER A 195 -15.64 1.08 10.05
C SER A 195 -16.20 1.83 11.27
N HIS A 196 -15.89 3.12 11.43
CA HIS A 196 -16.25 3.88 12.63
C HIS A 196 -16.94 5.20 12.28
N ARG A 197 -18.26 5.27 12.50
CA ARG A 197 -19.07 6.46 12.19
C ARG A 197 -18.61 7.66 13.03
N GLY A 198 -18.45 8.81 12.38
CA GLY A 198 -18.02 10.04 13.05
C GLY A 198 -16.51 10.16 13.24
N VAL A 199 -15.73 9.16 12.84
CA VAL A 199 -14.26 9.19 12.90
C VAL A 199 -13.67 9.65 11.57
N TYR A 200 -12.69 10.54 11.66
CA TYR A 200 -11.93 11.08 10.54
C TYR A 200 -10.45 10.78 10.75
N ASN A 201 -9.84 10.17 9.74
CA ASN A 201 -8.43 9.83 9.74
C ASN A 201 -7.65 10.86 8.93
N LEU A 202 -6.38 11.03 9.30
CA LEU A 202 -5.40 11.76 8.53
C LEU A 202 -4.12 10.94 8.47
N GLU A 203 -3.61 10.77 7.26
CA GLU A 203 -2.32 10.15 7.03
C GLU A 203 -1.39 11.14 6.36
N ALA A 204 -0.20 11.31 6.91
CA ALA A 204 0.83 12.19 6.37
C ALA A 204 2.10 11.41 6.09
N ARG A 205 2.68 11.66 4.90
CA ARG A 205 3.91 11.03 4.39
C ARG A 205 4.76 12.09 3.71
N LYS A 206 6.02 11.76 3.41
CA LYS A 206 6.85 12.63 2.55
C LYS A 206 6.14 12.89 1.22
N SER A 207 6.19 14.14 0.75
CA SER A 207 5.52 14.53 -0.49
C SER A 207 6.07 13.83 -1.73
N LYS A 208 5.21 13.70 -2.75
CA LYS A 208 5.50 13.07 -4.05
C LYS A 208 5.81 11.56 -3.98
N ILE A 209 5.56 10.94 -2.84
CA ILE A 209 5.65 9.49 -2.66
C ILE A 209 4.27 8.85 -2.80
N SER A 210 4.21 7.73 -3.49
CA SER A 210 3.01 6.93 -3.80
C SER A 210 3.39 5.48 -4.13
N LYS A 211 2.40 4.58 -4.16
CA LYS A 211 2.62 3.22 -4.70
C LYS A 211 3.20 3.27 -6.11
N LYS A 212 2.72 4.22 -6.95
CA LYS A 212 3.24 4.48 -8.30
C LYS A 212 4.75 4.70 -8.31
N THR A 213 5.23 5.70 -7.56
CA THR A 213 6.66 6.04 -7.53
C THR A 213 7.48 4.91 -6.93
N GLY A 214 6.92 4.14 -6.01
CA GLY A 214 7.58 2.94 -5.49
C GLY A 214 7.79 1.86 -6.55
N VAL A 215 6.77 1.58 -7.36
CA VAL A 215 6.87 0.65 -8.50
C VAL A 215 7.84 1.17 -9.57
N GLU A 216 7.87 2.49 -9.82
CA GLU A 216 8.87 3.10 -10.70
C GLU A 216 10.31 2.85 -10.20
N GLU A 217 10.56 2.90 -8.89
CA GLU A 217 11.89 2.56 -8.35
C GLU A 217 12.20 1.06 -8.47
N VAL A 218 11.24 0.19 -8.18
CA VAL A 218 11.43 -1.27 -8.33
C VAL A 218 11.74 -1.65 -9.78
N THR A 219 10.98 -1.11 -10.73
CA THR A 219 11.19 -1.39 -12.16
C THR A 219 12.52 -0.86 -12.67
N LYS A 220 13.02 0.28 -12.16
CA LYS A 220 14.40 0.75 -12.44
C LYS A 220 15.46 -0.23 -11.95
N VAL A 221 15.33 -0.73 -10.72
CA VAL A 221 16.26 -1.71 -10.14
C VAL A 221 16.27 -3.00 -10.95
N LEU A 222 15.09 -3.46 -11.36
CA LEU A 222 14.93 -4.67 -12.17
C LEU A 222 15.20 -4.44 -13.67
N LYS A 223 15.47 -3.20 -14.10
CA LYS A 223 15.68 -2.79 -15.50
C LYS A 223 14.54 -3.21 -16.43
N LEU A 224 13.30 -3.05 -15.96
CA LEU A 224 12.08 -3.41 -16.69
C LEU A 224 11.43 -2.20 -17.34
N LYS A 225 10.85 -2.42 -18.52
CA LYS A 225 9.97 -1.47 -19.19
C LYS A 225 8.57 -1.59 -18.65
N LYS A 226 7.80 -0.53 -18.85
CA LYS A 226 6.42 -0.40 -18.38
C LYS A 226 5.47 -1.48 -18.94
N ASP A 227 5.66 -1.86 -20.21
CA ASP A 227 4.88 -2.90 -20.88
C ASP A 227 5.27 -4.33 -20.47
N GLU A 228 6.31 -4.48 -19.65
CA GLU A 228 6.71 -5.74 -19.01
C GLU A 228 6.14 -5.90 -17.59
N VAL A 229 5.22 -5.01 -17.18
CA VAL A 229 4.65 -4.98 -15.83
C VAL A 229 3.13 -5.11 -15.88
N ALA A 230 2.59 -6.05 -15.12
CA ALA A 230 1.17 -6.15 -14.83
C ALA A 230 0.90 -5.70 -13.39
N VAL A 231 -0.21 -4.99 -13.17
CA VAL A 231 -0.56 -4.40 -11.88
C VAL A 231 -1.97 -4.81 -11.48
N PHE A 232 -2.12 -5.35 -10.26
CA PHE A 232 -3.38 -5.81 -9.69
C PHE A 232 -3.79 -4.94 -8.50
N GLY A 233 -5.08 -4.63 -8.41
CA GLY A 233 -5.65 -3.87 -7.29
C GLY A 233 -7.17 -3.96 -7.24
N ASP A 234 -7.74 -3.47 -6.15
CA ASP A 234 -9.18 -3.49 -5.92
C ASP A 234 -9.74 -2.16 -5.38
N TRP A 235 -8.91 -1.33 -4.72
CA TRP A 235 -9.42 -0.20 -3.94
C TRP A 235 -8.93 1.17 -4.44
N TYR A 236 -9.42 2.24 -3.80
CA TYR A 236 -9.14 3.63 -4.23
C TYR A 236 -7.67 4.02 -4.18
N ASN A 237 -6.89 3.44 -3.27
CA ASN A 237 -5.44 3.65 -3.15
C ASN A 237 -4.67 3.05 -4.35
N ASP A 238 -5.25 2.07 -5.05
CA ASP A 238 -4.64 1.44 -6.23
C ASP A 238 -4.81 2.24 -7.52
N LYS A 239 -5.56 3.34 -7.49
CA LYS A 239 -5.54 4.31 -8.61
C LYS A 239 -4.13 4.84 -8.88
N GLU A 240 -3.30 4.97 -7.84
CA GLU A 240 -1.89 5.35 -8.02
C GLU A 240 -1.12 4.22 -8.72
N LEU A 241 -1.37 2.97 -8.35
CA LEU A 241 -0.83 1.79 -9.04
C LEU A 241 -1.23 1.74 -10.52
N PHE A 242 -2.51 1.92 -10.86
CA PHE A 242 -2.96 1.92 -12.25
C PHE A 242 -2.39 3.08 -13.06
N ARG A 243 -2.09 4.21 -12.42
CA ARG A 243 -1.39 5.35 -13.03
C ARG A 243 0.09 5.11 -13.27
N PHE A 244 0.68 4.04 -12.73
CA PHE A 244 1.97 3.54 -13.23
C PHE A 244 1.82 3.32 -14.72
N GLY A 245 0.84 2.51 -15.13
CA GLY A 245 0.32 2.38 -16.50
C GLY A 245 0.99 1.27 -17.33
N GLY A 246 1.23 0.11 -16.70
CA GLY A 246 1.50 -1.15 -17.38
C GLY A 246 0.19 -1.80 -17.84
N ILE A 247 0.03 -3.10 -17.59
CA ILE A 247 -1.24 -3.82 -17.81
C ILE A 247 -2.03 -3.81 -16.51
N ASN A 248 -3.13 -3.07 -16.45
CA ASN A 248 -3.90 -2.87 -15.21
C ASN A 248 -5.04 -3.88 -15.11
N ILE A 249 -5.04 -4.71 -14.07
CA ILE A 249 -6.04 -5.73 -13.80
C ILE A 249 -6.79 -5.37 -12.52
N ALA A 250 -8.10 -5.19 -12.62
CA ALA A 250 -8.95 -5.00 -11.45
C ALA A 250 -9.57 -6.33 -11.03
N LEU A 251 -9.59 -6.62 -9.73
CA LEU A 251 -10.29 -7.80 -9.21
C LEU A 251 -11.81 -7.64 -9.33
N GLN A 252 -12.57 -8.74 -9.27
CA GLN A 252 -14.03 -8.67 -9.35
C GLN A 252 -14.62 -7.84 -8.20
N ASN A 253 -14.05 -7.89 -6.99
CA ASN A 253 -14.49 -7.10 -5.84
C ASN A 253 -14.05 -5.62 -5.91
N ALA A 254 -13.31 -5.23 -6.95
CA ALA A 254 -12.79 -3.87 -7.07
C ALA A 254 -13.89 -2.81 -7.16
N VAL A 255 -13.61 -1.63 -6.63
CA VAL A 255 -14.51 -0.47 -6.72
C VAL A 255 -14.73 -0.05 -8.17
N GLY A 256 -15.94 0.42 -8.48
CA GLY A 256 -16.33 0.78 -9.85
C GLY A 256 -15.38 1.80 -10.50
N ASP A 257 -14.91 2.75 -9.71
CA ASP A 257 -13.91 3.74 -10.11
C ASP A 257 -12.59 3.13 -10.59
N LEU A 258 -12.10 2.06 -9.95
CA LEU A 258 -10.86 1.40 -10.34
C LEU A 258 -11.10 0.50 -11.56
N LYS A 259 -12.23 -0.24 -11.57
CA LYS A 259 -12.67 -1.01 -12.74
C LYS A 259 -12.78 -0.16 -14.00
N ALA A 260 -13.23 1.08 -13.89
CA ALA A 260 -13.32 2.01 -15.02
C ALA A 260 -11.96 2.29 -15.69
N ASP A 261 -10.87 2.20 -14.93
CA ASP A 261 -9.48 2.45 -15.36
C ASP A 261 -8.69 1.18 -15.74
N ALA A 262 -9.26 -0.01 -15.49
CA ALA A 262 -8.63 -1.31 -15.76
C ALA A 262 -8.55 -1.64 -17.26
N ASP A 263 -7.54 -2.40 -17.67
CA ASP A 263 -7.49 -3.09 -18.98
C ASP A 263 -8.39 -4.33 -18.99
N TYR A 264 -8.46 -5.04 -17.86
CA TYR A 264 -9.29 -6.23 -17.68
C TYR A 264 -9.83 -6.30 -16.25
N ILE A 265 -11.01 -6.90 -16.09
CA ILE A 265 -11.62 -7.16 -14.79
C ILE A 265 -11.68 -8.67 -14.62
N THR A 266 -11.12 -9.21 -13.54
CA THR A 266 -11.16 -10.66 -13.28
C THR A 266 -12.61 -11.13 -13.08
N GLU A 267 -12.85 -12.40 -13.40
CA GLU A 267 -14.15 -13.03 -13.15
C GLU A 267 -14.42 -13.22 -11.66
N PHE A 268 -13.36 -13.51 -10.88
CA PHE A 268 -13.43 -13.87 -9.48
C PHE A 268 -12.88 -12.77 -8.56
N SER A 269 -13.43 -12.69 -7.36
CA SER A 269 -12.99 -11.79 -6.29
C SER A 269 -11.74 -12.32 -5.58
N ASN A 270 -11.17 -11.53 -4.67
CA ASN A 270 -10.06 -11.96 -3.82
C ASN A 270 -10.43 -13.15 -2.91
N ASP A 271 -11.66 -13.21 -2.40
CA ASP A 271 -12.16 -14.34 -1.60
C ASP A 271 -12.24 -15.65 -2.40
N GLU A 272 -12.34 -15.54 -3.72
CA GLU A 272 -12.40 -16.68 -4.65
C GLU A 272 -11.03 -16.98 -5.30
N ASP A 273 -9.95 -16.41 -4.76
CA ASP A 273 -8.58 -16.56 -5.28
C ASP A 273 -8.41 -15.98 -6.71
N GLY A 274 -9.06 -14.84 -6.96
CA GLY A 274 -9.23 -14.29 -8.31
C GLY A 274 -7.94 -13.91 -9.03
N LEU A 275 -6.91 -13.45 -8.30
CA LEU A 275 -5.59 -13.20 -8.88
C LEU A 275 -4.97 -14.51 -9.39
N GLY A 276 -4.94 -15.55 -8.56
CA GLY A 276 -4.37 -16.85 -8.89
C GLY A 276 -5.09 -17.51 -10.07
N ARG A 277 -6.43 -17.51 -10.03
CA ARG A 277 -7.27 -18.04 -11.12
C ARG A 277 -7.07 -17.29 -12.43
N PHE A 278 -6.96 -15.96 -12.36
CA PHE A 278 -6.65 -15.16 -13.55
C PHE A 278 -5.27 -15.53 -14.12
N LEU A 279 -4.23 -15.59 -13.29
CA LEU A 279 -2.89 -15.95 -13.77
C LEU A 279 -2.84 -17.38 -14.34
N LYS A 280 -3.58 -18.33 -13.75
CA LYS A 280 -3.74 -19.68 -14.28
C LYS A 280 -4.40 -19.70 -15.66
N LEU A 281 -5.40 -18.85 -15.88
CA LEU A 281 -6.02 -18.70 -17.21
C LEU A 281 -5.05 -18.15 -18.27
N ILE A 282 -4.06 -17.35 -17.86
CA ILE A 282 -3.06 -16.74 -18.73
C ILE A 282 -1.89 -17.68 -19.03
N TYR A 283 -1.40 -18.41 -18.02
CA TYR A 283 -0.14 -19.16 -18.10
C TYR A 283 -0.26 -20.69 -17.96
N GLY A 284 -1.43 -21.18 -17.51
CA GLY A 284 -1.74 -22.59 -17.35
C GLY A 284 -2.11 -23.29 -18.65
#